data_AF-A0AAP0MJ04-F1
#
_entry.id   AF-A0AAP0MJ04-F1
#
_cell.length_a   1.000
_cell.length_b   1.000
_cell.length_c   1.000
_cell.angle_alpha   90.00
_cell.angle_beta   90.00
_cell.angle_gamma   90.00
#
_symmetry.space_group_name_H-M   'P 1'
#
loop_
_entity.id
_entity.type
_entity.pdbx_description
1 polymer ?
#
loop_
_entity_poly.entity_id
_entity_poly.type
_entity_poly.pdbx_seq_one_letter_code
_entity_poly.pdbx_strand_id
1 'polypeptide(L)' 'MKAWAKTFPKNKSVKFLADGSAKYTHALGLELDLSEKGLGTRSRRFALLVDDLKVKAANVESSGDFTISSADDILKSL' A
#
# COMPACT_ATOMS: atom_id res chain seq x y z
N MET A 1 8.94 6.72 7.37
CA MET A 1 7.94 7.51 6.60
C MET A 1 8.19 9.01 6.58
N LYS A 2 8.41 9.71 7.71
CA LYS A 2 8.61 11.18 7.74
C LYS A 2 9.73 11.70 6.82
N ALA A 3 10.91 11.08 6.85
CA ALA A 3 12.03 11.48 6.00
C ALA A 3 11.72 11.27 4.50
N TRP A 4 11.07 10.17 4.15
CA TRP A 4 10.65 9.90 2.77
C TRP A 4 9.58 10.88 2.30
N ALA A 5 8.61 11.24 3.14
CA ALA A 5 7.62 12.26 2.80
C ALA A 5 8.28 13.62 2.46
N LYS A 6 9.37 14.00 3.15
CA LYS A 6 10.12 15.23 2.87
C LYS A 6 10.77 15.26 1.48
N THR A 7 10.99 14.11 0.83
CA THR A 7 11.52 14.08 -0.55
C THR A 7 10.48 14.45 -1.59
N PHE A 8 9.20 14.59 -1.21
CA PHE A 8 8.10 15.03 -2.07
C PHE A 8 7.60 16.42 -1.63
N PRO A 9 8.35 17.51 -1.89
CA PRO A 9 8.06 18.83 -1.34
C PRO A 9 6.74 19.44 -1.84
N LYS A 10 6.20 18.94 -2.96
CA LYS A 10 4.92 19.38 -3.53
C LYS A 10 3.72 18.56 -3.05
N ASN A 11 3.93 17.49 -2.28
CA ASN A 11 2.84 16.64 -1.80
C ASN A 11 2.04 17.37 -0.71
N LYS A 12 0.75 17.62 -0.99
CA LYS A 12 -0.21 18.20 -0.04
C LYS A 12 -1.34 17.25 0.35
N SER A 13 -1.56 16.18 -0.43
CA SER A 13 -2.78 15.36 -0.35
C SER A 13 -2.55 13.94 0.13
N VAL A 14 -1.32 13.42 0.05
CA VAL A 14 -0.99 12.04 0.43
C VAL A 14 -0.40 12.01 1.83
N LYS A 15 -1.06 11.29 2.75
CA LYS A 15 -0.53 11.00 4.08
C LYS A 15 0.39 9.79 4.03
N PHE A 16 1.58 9.91 4.60
CA PHE A 16 2.57 8.84 4.66
C PHE A 16 2.46 8.13 6.02
N LEU A 17 1.77 6.99 6.05
CA LEU A 17 1.50 6.22 7.26
C LEU A 17 2.51 5.09 7.42
N ALA A 18 2.95 4.84 8.66
CA ALA A 18 3.91 3.79 8.98
C ALA A 18 3.22 2.62 9.67
N ASP A 19 3.38 1.41 9.12
CA ASP A 19 3.07 0.15 9.79
C ASP A 19 4.38 -0.60 10.10
N GLY A 20 5.18 -0.04 11.02
CA GLY A 20 6.54 -0.55 11.29
C GLY A 20 6.58 -1.94 11.94
N SER A 21 5.48 -2.38 12.54
CA SER A 21 5.33 -3.71 13.14
C SER A 21 4.55 -4.69 12.24
N ALA A 22 4.24 -4.30 10.99
CA ALA A 22 3.45 -5.07 10.03
C ALA A 22 2.06 -5.52 10.54
N LYS A 23 1.52 -4.89 11.59
CA LYS A 23 0.27 -5.33 12.24
C LYS A 23 -0.92 -5.16 11.31
N TYR A 24 -0.97 -4.05 10.59
CA TYR A 24 -2.05 -3.78 9.64
C TYR A 24 -1.91 -4.67 8.40
N THR A 25 -0.69 -4.80 7.87
CA THR A 25 -0.41 -5.71 6.75
C THR A 25 -0.81 -7.16 7.06
N HIS A 26 -0.47 -7.69 8.24
CA HIS A 26 -0.89 -9.03 8.66
C HIS A 26 -2.40 -9.14 8.86
N ALA A 27 -3.07 -8.12 9.42
CA ALA A 27 -4.52 -8.13 9.57
C ALA A 27 -5.26 -8.21 8.22
N LEU A 28 -4.63 -7.73 7.14
CA LEU A 28 -5.15 -7.84 5.78
C LEU A 28 -4.75 -9.15 5.07
N GLY A 29 -3.84 -9.96 5.64
CA GLY A 29 -3.26 -11.13 4.96
C GLY A 29 -2.43 -10.76 3.73
N LEU A 30 -1.82 -9.58 3.73
CA LEU A 30 -1.05 -9.03 2.60
C LEU A 30 0.45 -8.97 2.86
N GLU A 31 0.95 -9.74 3.82
CA GLU A 31 2.38 -9.90 4.05
C GLU A 31 3.08 -10.61 2.88
N LEU A 32 4.35 -10.26 2.71
CA LEU A 32 5.26 -10.85 1.75
C LEU A 32 6.62 -10.98 2.42
N ASP A 33 7.15 -12.19 2.48
CA ASP A 33 8.49 -12.43 2.98
C ASP A 33 9.52 -12.13 1.87
N LEU A 34 10.38 -11.13 2.12
CA LEU A 34 11.50 -10.76 1.26
C LEU A 34 12.83 -10.86 2.03
N SER A 35 12.92 -11.76 3.02
CA SER A 35 14.11 -11.95 3.85
C SER A 35 15.33 -12.37 3.03
N GLU A 36 15.17 -13.19 2.00
CA GLU A 36 16.26 -13.56 1.08
C GLU A 36 16.84 -12.35 0.32
N LYS A 37 16.05 -11.29 0.15
CA LYS A 37 16.47 -10.02 -0.46
C LYS A 37 16.95 -8.99 0.59
N GLY A 38 17.06 -9.38 1.86
CA GLY A 38 17.46 -8.51 2.96
C GLY A 38 16.41 -7.47 3.38
N LEU A 39 15.14 -7.63 2.97
CA LEU A 39 14.08 -6.65 3.23
C LEU A 39 13.14 -7.04 4.37
N GLY A 40 13.18 -8.30 4.81
CA GLY A 40 12.28 -8.88 5.82
C GLY A 40 10.84 -8.97 5.35
N THR A 41 9.90 -8.99 6.29
CA THR A 41 8.46 -8.94 6.02
C THR A 41 8.05 -7.57 5.48
N ARG A 42 7.39 -7.57 4.32
CA ARG A 42 6.86 -6.37 3.65
C ARG A 42 5.38 -6.55 3.33
N SER A 43 4.75 -5.44 2.95
CA SER A 43 3.42 -5.48 2.34
C SER A 43 3.53 -5.82 0.86
N ARG A 44 2.63 -6.67 0.35
CA ARG A 44 2.31 -6.74 -1.07
C ARG A 44 1.85 -5.36 -1.57
N ARG A 45 2.01 -5.10 -2.87
CA ARG A 45 1.50 -3.88 -3.50
C ARG A 45 -0.02 -4.02 -3.69
N PHE A 46 -0.77 -3.03 -3.22
CA PHE A 46 -2.21 -2.99 -3.38
C PHE A 46 -2.73 -1.55 -3.34
N ALA A 47 -3.97 -1.37 -3.77
CA ALA A 47 -4.75 -0.16 -3.53
C ALA A 47 -6.17 -0.54 -3.08
N LEU A 48 -6.68 0.13 -2.04
CA LEU A 48 -8.03 -0.08 -1.52
C LEU A 48 -8.82 1.23 -1.61
N LEU A 49 -10.07 1.15 -2.07
CA LEU A 49 -11.06 2.19 -1.85
C LEU A 49 -11.88 1.81 -0.61
N VAL A 50 -11.84 2.65 0.42
CA VAL A 50 -12.51 2.40 1.70
C VAL A 50 -13.46 3.53 2.00
N ASP A 51 -14.72 3.20 2.31
CA ASP A 51 -15.77 4.14 2.70
C ASP A 51 -16.52 3.57 3.91
N ASP A 52 -16.67 4.38 4.96
CA ASP A 52 -17.24 4.00 6.27
C ASP A 52 -16.75 2.63 6.78
N LEU A 53 -15.42 2.47 6.87
CA LEU A 53 -14.74 1.24 7.30
C LEU A 53 -15.05 0.00 6.46
N LYS A 54 -15.69 0.14 5.30
CA LYS A 54 -15.97 -0.94 4.35
C LYS A 54 -15.09 -0.80 3.11
N VAL A 55 -14.48 -1.90 2.70
CA VAL A 55 -13.73 -1.97 1.45
C VAL A 55 -14.72 -2.02 0.29
N LYS A 56 -14.67 -1.04 -0.61
CA LYS A 56 -15.51 -0.92 -1.81
C LYS A 56 -14.81 -1.48 -3.05
N ALA A 57 -13.49 -1.33 -3.14
CA ALA A 57 -12.65 -1.92 -4.17
C ALA A 57 -11.31 -2.36 -3.56
N ALA A 58 -10.79 -3.50 -4.03
CA ALA A 58 -9.54 -4.08 -3.56
C ALA A 58 -8.68 -4.57 -4.74
N ASN A 59 -7.68 -3.76 -5.11
CA ASN A 59 -6.79 -4.05 -6.22
C ASN A 59 -5.46 -4.55 -5.65
N VAL A 60 -5.30 -5.87 -5.57
CA VAL A 60 -4.12 -6.52 -4.98
C VAL A 60 -3.25 -7.10 -6.09
N GLU A 61 -2.01 -6.64 -6.18
CA GLU A 61 -1.10 -7.09 -7.24
C GLU A 61 -0.60 -8.51 -6.98
N SER A 62 -0.32 -9.20 -8.09
CA SER A 62 0.54 -10.38 -8.10
C SER A 62 1.99 -10.00 -7.77
N SER A 63 2.79 -11.00 -7.39
CA SER A 63 4.15 -10.75 -6.89
C SER A 63 5.04 -10.11 -7.95
N GLY A 64 5.43 -8.85 -7.73
CA GLY A 64 6.31 -8.10 -8.62
C GLY A 64 5.59 -7.17 -9.61
N ASP A 65 4.27 -7.26 -9.70
CA ASP A 65 3.48 -6.52 -10.69
C ASP A 65 3.09 -5.10 -10.23
N PHE A 66 2.68 -4.31 -11.22
CA PHE A 66 2.06 -3.00 -11.08
C PHE A 66 1.10 -2.76 -12.25
N THR A 67 -0.10 -3.34 -12.17
CA THR A 67 -1.07 -3.39 -13.26
C THR A 67 -2.46 -2.87 -12.90
N ILE A 68 -2.83 -2.92 -11.61
CA ILE A 68 -4.18 -2.59 -11.14
C ILE A 68 -4.20 -1.67 -9.91
N SER A 69 -3.04 -1.41 -9.29
CA SER A 69 -2.91 -0.60 -8.08
C SER A 69 -2.53 0.86 -8.35
N SER A 70 -2.70 1.34 -9.58
CA SER A 70 -2.44 2.74 -9.92
C SER A 70 -3.53 3.67 -9.38
N ALA A 71 -3.24 4.97 -9.30
CA ALA A 71 -4.24 5.98 -8.94
C ALA A 71 -5.39 6.01 -9.96
N ASP A 72 -5.07 5.91 -11.25
CA ASP A 72 -6.06 5.93 -12.34
C ASP A 72 -6.99 4.71 -12.27
N ASP A 73 -6.48 3.54 -11.87
CA ASP A 73 -7.32 2.33 -11.69
C ASP A 73 -8.29 2.46 -10.52
N ILE A 74 -7.89 3.13 -9.44
CA ILE A 74 -8.79 3.43 -8.33
C ILE A 74 -9.83 4.48 -8.72
N LEU A 75 -9.46 5.49 -9.52
CA LEU A 75 -10.42 6.50 -9.99
C LEU A 75 -11.53 5.89 -10.85
N LYS A 76 -11.25 4.81 -11.59
CA LYS A 76 -12.28 4.05 -12.34
C LYS A 76 -13.28 3.31 -11.43
N SER A 77 -12.97 3.17 -10.14
CA SER A 77 -13.79 2.47 -9.15
C SER A 77 -14.62 3.42 -8.27
N LEU A 78 -14.55 4.73 -8.53
CA LEU A 78 -15.35 5.76 -7.84
C LEU A 78 -16.78 5.85 -8.36
#